data_AF-A0A5D3J7X0-F1
#
_entry.id   AF-A0A5D3J7X0-F1
#
_cell.length_a   1.000
_cell.length_b   1.000
_cell.length_c   1.000
_cell.angle_alpha   90.00
_cell.angle_beta   90.00
_cell.angle_gamma   90.00
#
_symmetry.space_group_name_H-M   'P 1'
#
loop_
_entity.id
_entity.type
_entity.pdbx_description
1 polymer ?
#
loop_
_entity_poly.entity_id
_entity_poly.type
_entity_poly.pdbx_seq_one_letter_code
_entity_poly.pdbx_strand_id
1 'polypeptide(L)'
;MKKILIIVPDGGMLFESAGIADILMQANRLHPEGAREICYQVKLATTQPHQVIHGQSGLNLLADHRLHEIDPREPLDTIMITGRGQNPQEGMAVVDWLRLAAPHARRIVSICGGAMLLAQTGLLDGRRATTHWKLLETMQAEFPQIRVEGGPLYIQDEHIWTSGGVSSGFDLTLALVEEDYGFSLARDIAQDFVMYLRRPGGQLQFSRYNLQQTATQGPINDLLAWLLENLTADLSV
;
A
#
# COMPACT_ATOMS: atom_id res chain seq x y z
N MET A 1 5.76 -1.91 22.66
CA MET A 1 6.34 -1.43 21.38
C MET A 1 6.21 -2.48 20.27
N LYS A 2 5.60 -2.13 19.13
CA LYS A 2 5.43 -3.00 17.96
C LYS A 2 6.59 -2.83 16.96
N LYS A 3 7.18 -3.93 16.48
CA LYS A 3 8.29 -3.91 15.52
C LYS A 3 7.78 -3.94 14.08
N ILE A 4 8.09 -2.91 13.31
CA ILE A 4 7.67 -2.74 11.92
C ILE A 4 8.89 -2.79 11.01
N LEU A 5 8.87 -3.68 10.02
CA LEU A 5 9.85 -3.69 8.94
C LEU A 5 9.19 -3.22 7.64
N ILE A 6 9.71 -2.15 7.06
CA ILE A 6 9.31 -1.66 5.74
C ILE A 6 10.38 -2.08 4.73
N ILE A 7 10.04 -3.05 3.88
CA ILE A 7 10.85 -3.48 2.76
C ILE A 7 10.58 -2.54 1.58
N VAL A 8 11.63 -1.87 1.12
CA VAL A 8 11.56 -0.87 0.05
C VAL A 8 12.43 -1.33 -1.11
N PRO A 9 11.84 -2.00 -2.12
CA PRO A 9 12.52 -2.26 -3.37
C PRO A 9 12.85 -0.98 -4.13
N ASP A 10 13.86 -1.06 -4.99
CA ASP A 10 14.44 0.10 -5.67
C ASP A 10 13.55 0.65 -6.80
N GLY A 11 13.74 1.93 -7.10
CA GLY A 11 13.05 2.71 -8.14
C GLY A 11 11.52 2.82 -7.98
N GLY A 12 11.00 2.57 -6.78
CA GLY A 12 9.63 2.87 -6.40
C GLY A 12 9.41 4.36 -6.05
N MET A 13 8.19 4.68 -5.63
CA MET A 13 7.87 5.99 -5.04
C MET A 13 8.27 6.00 -3.58
N LEU A 14 9.39 6.67 -3.26
CA LEU A 14 9.85 6.83 -1.87
C LEU A 14 8.83 7.56 -0.97
N PHE A 15 7.90 8.29 -1.59
CA PHE A 15 6.72 8.86 -0.95
C PHE A 15 5.91 7.83 -0.16
N GLU A 16 5.77 6.60 -0.67
CA GLU A 16 5.04 5.52 0.01
C GLU A 16 5.75 5.14 1.32
N SER A 17 7.04 4.79 1.25
CA SER A 17 7.81 4.39 2.43
C SER A 17 7.97 5.51 3.45
N ALA A 18 8.26 6.74 2.99
CA ALA A 18 8.45 7.89 3.88
C ALA A 18 7.15 8.27 4.58
N GLY A 19 6.04 8.38 3.85
CA GLY A 19 4.75 8.75 4.44
C GLY A 19 4.22 7.69 5.40
N ILE A 20 4.40 6.40 5.11
CA ILE A 20 4.06 5.31 6.04
C ILE A 20 4.88 5.41 7.33
N ALA A 21 6.20 5.60 7.21
CA ALA A 21 7.07 5.77 8.36
C ALA A 21 6.67 7.00 9.19
N ASP A 22 6.36 8.12 8.54
CA ASP A 22 5.94 9.35 9.23
C ASP A 22 4.61 9.17 9.98
N ILE A 23 3.62 8.48 9.41
CA ILE A 23 2.35 8.18 10.11
C ILE A 23 2.60 7.33 11.35
N LEU A 24 3.39 6.27 11.24
CA LEU A 24 3.73 5.40 12.37
C LEU A 24 4.55 6.14 13.44
N MET A 25 5.47 6.99 13.03
CA MET A 25 6.27 7.81 13.95
C MET A 25 5.45 8.92 14.59
N GLN A 26 4.41 9.44 13.93
CA GLN A 26 3.50 10.40 14.53
C GLN A 26 2.66 9.76 15.65
N ALA A 27 2.31 8.48 15.52
CA ALA A 27 1.70 7.73 16.60
C ALA A 27 2.58 7.72 17.86
N ASN A 28 3.91 7.63 17.73
CA ASN A 28 4.83 7.72 18.87
C ASN A 28 4.84 9.11 19.52
N ARG A 29 4.61 10.18 18.75
CA ARG A 29 4.61 11.56 19.27
C ARG A 29 3.30 11.91 19.98
N LEU A 30 2.18 11.44 19.44
CA LEU A 30 0.84 11.72 19.97
C LEU A 30 0.40 10.77 21.09
N HIS A 31 1.10 9.65 21.26
CA HIS A 31 0.81 8.74 22.36
C HIS A 31 1.10 9.46 23.70
N PRO A 32 0.12 9.53 24.64
CA PRO A 32 0.10 10.52 25.71
C PRO A 32 1.34 10.53 26.62
N GLU A 33 1.68 11.73 27.08
CA GLU A 33 2.74 11.98 28.06
C GLU A 33 2.53 11.13 29.33
N GLY A 34 3.47 10.19 29.57
CA GLY A 34 3.43 9.26 30.70
C GLY A 34 3.44 7.78 30.32
N ALA A 35 3.17 7.45 29.06
CA ALA A 35 3.40 6.11 28.53
C ALA A 35 4.91 5.86 28.41
N ARG A 36 5.45 4.95 29.22
CA ARG A 36 6.88 4.58 29.21
C ARG A 36 7.34 3.87 27.93
N GLU A 37 6.42 3.51 27.04
CA GLU A 37 6.72 2.71 25.84
C GLU A 37 6.30 3.43 24.57
N ILE A 38 7.22 3.49 23.62
CA ILE A 38 6.95 3.88 22.23
C ILE A 38 6.01 2.87 21.55
N CYS A 39 5.06 3.37 20.75
CA CYS A 39 4.09 2.55 20.02
C CYS A 39 4.77 1.66 18.99
N TYR A 40 5.61 2.25 18.14
CA TYR A 40 6.23 1.59 16.99
C TYR A 40 7.74 1.78 16.97
N GLN A 41 8.46 0.71 16.65
CA GLN A 41 9.84 0.75 16.18
C GLN A 41 9.82 0.42 14.70
N VAL A 42 10.10 1.42 13.87
CA VAL A 42 10.12 1.28 12.41
C VAL A 42 11.56 1.11 11.93
N LYS A 43 11.78 0.12 11.05
CA LYS A 43 13.04 -0.08 10.32
C LYS A 43 12.78 -0.16 8.83
N LEU A 44 13.63 0.47 8.03
CA LEU A 44 13.62 0.39 6.58
C LEU A 44 14.69 -0.59 6.11
N ALA A 45 14.31 -1.50 5.21
CA ALA A 45 15.21 -2.42 4.56
C ALA A 45 15.20 -2.24 3.04
N THR A 46 16.39 -2.09 2.46
CA THR A 46 16.57 -2.07 1.01
C THR A 46 16.93 -3.45 0.48
N THR A 47 16.50 -3.74 -0.74
CA THR A 47 16.91 -4.92 -1.52
C THR A 47 18.29 -4.77 -2.17
N GLN A 48 18.84 -3.55 -2.18
CA GLN A 48 20.09 -3.23 -2.84
C GLN A 48 21.32 -3.78 -2.06
N PRO A 49 22.46 -4.02 -2.75
CA PRO A 49 23.69 -4.45 -2.10
C PRO A 49 24.30 -3.37 -1.17
N HIS A 50 23.81 -2.13 -1.28
CA HIS A 50 24.13 -0.97 -0.44
C HIS A 50 22.87 -0.45 0.26
N GLN A 51 23.02 0.41 1.28
CA GLN A 51 21.90 0.96 2.04
C GLN A 51 21.10 2.06 1.33
N VAL A 52 21.55 2.56 0.17
CA VAL A 52 20.81 3.59 -0.58
C VAL A 52 19.67 2.96 -1.37
N ILE A 53 18.48 3.56 -1.30
CA ILE A 53 17.32 3.29 -2.15
C ILE A 53 17.17 4.49 -3.10
N HIS A 54 17.16 4.24 -4.40
CA HIS A 54 16.94 5.22 -5.44
C HIS A 54 15.45 5.33 -5.75
N GLY A 55 14.91 6.54 -5.66
CA GLY A 55 13.51 6.82 -5.97
C GLY A 55 13.31 7.20 -7.42
N GLN A 56 12.15 6.88 -7.98
CA GLN A 56 11.81 7.30 -9.34
C GLN A 56 11.74 8.84 -9.52
N SER A 57 11.65 9.61 -8.44
CA SER A 57 11.69 11.07 -8.45
C SER A 57 13.11 11.64 -8.54
N GLY A 58 14.15 10.79 -8.53
CA GLY A 58 15.55 11.21 -8.44
C GLY A 58 16.04 11.49 -7.01
N LEU A 59 15.17 11.38 -6.01
CA LEU A 59 15.55 11.43 -4.59
C LEU A 59 16.05 10.06 -4.13
N ASN A 60 16.89 10.07 -3.09
CA ASN A 60 17.40 8.86 -2.46
C ASN A 60 16.98 8.80 -0.99
N LEU A 61 16.74 7.59 -0.48
CA LEU A 61 16.58 7.32 0.95
C LEU A 61 17.69 6.39 1.44
N LEU A 62 18.16 6.61 2.66
CA LEU A 62 19.08 5.72 3.35
C LEU A 62 18.27 4.73 4.19
N ALA A 63 18.40 3.43 3.89
CA ALA A 63 17.80 2.36 4.66
C ALA A 63 18.64 2.02 5.90
N ASP A 64 17.98 1.57 6.97
CA ASP A 64 18.66 1.08 8.18
C ASP A 64 19.46 -0.20 7.91
N HIS A 65 18.91 -1.07 7.05
CA HIS A 65 19.44 -2.40 6.78
C HIS A 65 19.34 -2.78 5.31
N ARG A 66 20.18 -3.72 4.88
CA ARG A 66 19.97 -4.47 3.64
C ARG A 66 19.13 -5.71 3.98
N LEU A 67 18.19 -6.08 3.13
CA LEU A 67 17.21 -7.12 3.43
C LEU A 67 17.86 -8.46 3.79
N HIS A 68 18.94 -8.82 3.10
CA HIS A 68 19.68 -10.06 3.34
C HIS A 68 20.43 -10.10 4.69
N GLU A 69 20.57 -8.98 5.38
CA GLU A 69 21.21 -8.91 6.71
C GLU A 69 20.21 -9.16 7.85
N ILE A 70 18.92 -9.09 7.55
CA ILE A 70 17.86 -9.32 8.54
C ILE A 70 17.51 -10.81 8.51
N ASP A 71 17.62 -11.48 9.66
CA ASP A 71 17.13 -12.85 9.80
C ASP A 71 15.61 -12.87 9.64
N PRO A 72 15.06 -13.54 8.60
CA PRO A 72 13.62 -13.60 8.39
C PRO A 72 12.87 -14.29 9.54
N ARG A 73 13.55 -15.02 10.42
CA ARG A 73 12.92 -15.73 11.55
C ARG A 73 12.78 -14.87 12.80
N GLU A 74 13.34 -13.66 12.81
CA GLU A 74 13.12 -12.73 13.90
C GLU A 74 11.63 -12.31 13.96
N PRO A 75 10.96 -12.43 15.13
CA PRO A 75 9.57 -12.04 15.24
C PRO A 75 9.33 -10.55 14.97
N LEU A 76 8.38 -10.27 14.08
CA LEU A 76 7.96 -8.92 13.69
C LEU A 76 6.45 -8.75 13.88
N ASP A 77 6.03 -7.57 14.32
CA ASP A 77 4.60 -7.26 14.41
C ASP A 77 4.00 -7.04 13.03
N THR A 78 4.70 -6.31 12.16
CA THR A 78 4.23 -6.01 10.80
C THR A 78 5.40 -6.01 9.83
N ILE A 79 5.24 -6.72 8.71
CA ILE A 79 6.10 -6.59 7.54
C ILE A 79 5.34 -5.82 6.47
N MET A 80 5.91 -4.75 5.93
CA MET A 80 5.30 -3.91 4.90
C MET A 80 6.16 -3.93 3.63
N ILE A 81 5.54 -4.03 2.44
CA ILE A 81 6.23 -4.04 1.14
C ILE A 81 5.65 -2.94 0.25
N THR A 82 6.46 -1.97 -0.17
CA THR A 82 5.97 -0.79 -0.91
C THR A 82 6.00 -0.91 -2.43
N GLY A 83 6.73 -1.88 -2.99
CA GLY A 83 6.92 -2.00 -4.44
C GLY A 83 7.28 -3.41 -4.88
N ARG A 84 7.58 -3.56 -6.18
CA ARG A 84 7.95 -4.85 -6.80
C ARG A 84 9.41 -4.98 -7.24
N GLY A 85 10.21 -3.92 -7.07
CA GLY A 85 11.58 -3.81 -7.58
C GLY A 85 11.65 -3.43 -9.06
N GLN A 86 12.86 -3.19 -9.54
CA GLN A 86 13.16 -2.82 -10.93
C GLN A 86 13.28 -4.02 -11.86
N ASN A 87 13.57 -5.21 -11.32
CA ASN A 87 13.79 -6.42 -12.10
C ASN A 87 13.31 -7.68 -11.36
N PRO A 88 13.13 -8.81 -12.08
CA PRO A 88 12.64 -10.04 -11.47
C PRO A 88 13.54 -10.60 -10.37
N GLN A 89 14.87 -10.45 -10.48
CA GLN A 89 15.81 -10.96 -9.48
C GLN A 89 15.62 -10.27 -8.12
N GLU A 90 15.43 -8.96 -8.15
CA GLU A 90 15.14 -8.17 -6.96
C GLU A 90 13.80 -8.56 -6.32
N GLY A 91 12.75 -8.69 -7.14
CA GLY A 91 11.44 -9.16 -6.67
C GLY A 91 11.52 -10.54 -6.03
N MET A 92 12.23 -11.48 -6.65
CA MET A 92 12.42 -12.83 -6.13
C MET A 92 13.18 -12.85 -4.80
N ALA A 93 14.16 -11.97 -4.60
CA ALA A 93 14.87 -11.87 -3.32
C ALA A 93 13.91 -11.49 -2.17
N VAL A 94 12.94 -10.62 -2.44
CA VAL A 94 11.89 -10.26 -1.47
C VAL A 94 10.91 -11.42 -1.28
N VAL A 95 10.48 -12.09 -2.35
CA VAL A 95 9.57 -13.25 -2.28
C VAL A 95 10.14 -14.36 -1.42
N ASP A 96 11.41 -14.72 -1.64
CA ASP A 96 12.07 -15.79 -0.88
C ASP A 96 12.25 -15.42 0.58
N TRP A 97 12.61 -14.17 0.87
CA TRP A 97 12.69 -13.66 2.23
C TRP A 97 11.31 -13.69 2.94
N LEU A 98 10.23 -13.28 2.25
CA LEU A 98 8.87 -13.27 2.79
C LEU A 98 8.34 -14.67 3.08
N ARG A 99 8.61 -15.66 2.24
CA ARG A 99 8.21 -17.06 2.50
C ARG A 99 8.78 -17.57 3.83
N LEU A 100 10.01 -17.16 4.15
CA LEU A 100 10.66 -17.52 5.40
C LEU A 100 10.14 -16.69 6.58
N ALA A 101 9.80 -15.42 6.37
CA ALA A 101 9.39 -14.51 7.44
C ALA A 101 7.91 -14.61 7.83
N ALA A 102 7.05 -15.01 6.89
CA ALA A 102 5.60 -15.01 7.10
C ALA A 102 5.14 -15.80 8.34
N PRO A 103 5.68 -16.99 8.68
CA PRO A 103 5.30 -17.72 9.89
C PRO A 103 5.65 -17.00 11.20
N HIS A 104 6.58 -16.03 11.16
CA HIS A 104 7.11 -15.32 12.32
C HIS A 104 6.56 -13.90 12.45
N ALA A 105 5.74 -13.46 11.49
CA ALA A 105 5.12 -12.15 11.48
C ALA A 105 3.67 -12.21 11.98
N ARG A 106 3.27 -11.25 12.81
CA ARG A 106 1.87 -11.14 13.26
C ARG A 106 0.93 -10.70 12.12
N ARG A 107 1.41 -9.84 11.22
CA ARG A 107 0.70 -9.44 9.99
C ARG A 107 1.65 -9.05 8.86
N ILE A 108 1.18 -9.17 7.63
CA ILE A 108 1.91 -8.79 6.41
C ILE A 108 1.07 -7.80 5.62
N VAL A 109 1.71 -6.74 5.14
CA VAL A 109 1.08 -5.62 4.46
C VAL A 109 1.77 -5.40 3.12
N SER A 110 1.01 -5.24 2.04
CA SER A 110 1.54 -4.75 0.77
C SER A 110 0.88 -3.47 0.32
N ILE A 111 1.68 -2.59 -0.25
CA ILE A 111 1.25 -1.33 -0.87
C ILE A 111 1.54 -1.42 -2.36
N CYS A 112 0.61 -0.92 -3.18
CA CYS A 112 0.83 -0.74 -4.61
C CYS A 112 1.28 -2.04 -5.29
N GLY A 113 2.46 -2.02 -5.93
CA GLY A 113 3.05 -3.17 -6.62
C GLY A 113 3.52 -4.30 -5.69
N GLY A 114 3.66 -4.06 -4.38
CA GLY A 114 4.08 -5.07 -3.41
C GLY A 114 3.13 -6.27 -3.33
N ALA A 115 1.86 -6.08 -3.67
CA ALA A 115 0.86 -7.15 -3.70
C ALA A 115 1.20 -8.23 -4.73
N MET A 116 1.90 -7.87 -5.82
CA MET A 116 2.40 -8.84 -6.81
C MET A 116 3.47 -9.76 -6.21
N LEU A 117 4.32 -9.24 -5.33
CA LEU A 117 5.32 -10.05 -4.63
C LEU A 117 4.64 -10.98 -3.61
N LEU A 118 3.65 -10.48 -2.87
CA LEU A 118 2.84 -11.35 -1.99
C LEU A 118 2.12 -12.45 -2.79
N ALA A 119 1.59 -12.15 -3.97
CA ALA A 119 0.98 -13.15 -4.84
C ALA A 119 1.97 -14.26 -5.20
N GLN A 120 3.21 -13.92 -5.57
CA GLN A 120 4.27 -14.89 -5.90
C GLN A 120 4.69 -15.80 -4.73
N THR A 121 4.46 -15.37 -3.48
CA THR A 121 4.71 -16.24 -2.31
C THR A 121 3.69 -17.36 -2.16
N GLY A 122 2.50 -17.24 -2.78
CA GLY A 122 1.34 -18.10 -2.53
C GLY A 122 0.54 -17.72 -1.28
N LEU A 123 0.97 -16.72 -0.50
CA LEU A 123 0.29 -16.30 0.73
C LEU A 123 -1.12 -15.73 0.48
N LEU A 124 -1.40 -15.27 -0.74
CA LEU A 124 -2.69 -14.72 -1.14
C LEU A 124 -3.65 -15.76 -1.74
N ASP A 125 -3.23 -17.01 -1.90
CA ASP A 125 -4.06 -18.06 -2.52
C ASP A 125 -5.35 -18.28 -1.71
N GLY A 126 -6.50 -18.17 -2.38
CA GLY A 126 -7.82 -18.28 -1.77
C GLY A 126 -8.29 -17.04 -0.99
N ARG A 127 -7.48 -15.99 -0.91
CA ARG A 127 -7.77 -14.75 -0.16
C ARG A 127 -8.26 -13.62 -1.05
N ARG A 128 -8.90 -12.63 -0.43
CA ARG A 128 -9.23 -11.35 -1.05
C ARG A 128 -8.01 -10.44 -1.03
N ALA A 129 -7.71 -9.80 -2.15
CA ALA A 129 -6.60 -8.86 -2.24
C ALA A 129 -6.91 -7.75 -3.25
N THR A 130 -6.27 -6.60 -3.06
CA THR A 130 -6.24 -5.52 -4.04
C THR A 130 -4.79 -5.12 -4.32
N THR A 131 -4.59 -4.38 -5.39
CA THR A 131 -3.28 -3.82 -5.77
C THR A 131 -3.51 -2.49 -6.46
N HIS A 132 -2.44 -1.83 -6.89
CA HIS A 132 -2.54 -0.64 -7.74
C HIS A 132 -3.46 -0.94 -8.94
N TRP A 133 -4.44 -0.07 -9.22
CA TRP A 133 -5.46 -0.31 -10.25
C TRP A 133 -4.94 -0.80 -11.62
N LYS A 134 -3.79 -0.28 -12.06
CA LYS A 134 -3.09 -0.73 -13.29
C LYS A 134 -2.66 -2.20 -13.30
N LEU A 135 -2.58 -2.85 -12.14
CA LEU A 135 -2.09 -4.21 -11.95
C LEU A 135 -3.21 -5.21 -11.62
N LEU A 136 -4.47 -4.76 -11.45
CA LEU A 136 -5.57 -5.65 -11.05
C LEU A 136 -5.78 -6.79 -12.06
N GLU A 137 -5.87 -6.45 -13.35
CA GLU A 137 -6.06 -7.43 -14.43
C GLU A 137 -4.87 -8.40 -14.52
N THR A 138 -3.65 -7.87 -14.43
CA THR A 138 -2.41 -8.67 -14.44
C THR A 138 -2.38 -9.63 -13.25
N MET A 139 -2.68 -9.14 -12.04
CA MET A 139 -2.69 -9.96 -10.83
C MET A 139 -3.73 -11.07 -10.92
N GLN A 140 -4.93 -10.77 -11.43
CA GLN A 140 -5.98 -11.78 -11.57
C GLN A 140 -5.63 -12.85 -12.62
N ALA A 141 -4.96 -12.47 -13.71
CA ALA A 141 -4.56 -13.37 -14.78
C ALA A 141 -3.39 -14.27 -14.36
N GLU A 142 -2.38 -13.73 -13.68
CA GLU A 142 -1.18 -14.47 -13.25
C GLU A 142 -1.44 -15.34 -12.01
N PHE A 143 -2.37 -14.93 -11.13
CA PHE A 143 -2.65 -15.59 -9.86
C PHE A 143 -4.16 -15.88 -9.71
N PRO A 144 -4.71 -16.85 -10.47
CA PRO A 144 -6.16 -17.08 -10.54
C PRO A 144 -6.79 -17.58 -9.23
N GLN A 145 -5.99 -18.04 -8.26
CA GLN A 145 -6.48 -18.45 -6.94
C GLN A 145 -6.78 -17.25 -6.02
N ILE A 146 -6.31 -16.06 -6.37
CA ILE A 146 -6.57 -14.83 -5.62
C ILE A 146 -7.91 -14.26 -6.06
N ARG A 147 -8.73 -13.84 -5.09
CA ARG A 147 -9.94 -13.05 -5.34
C ARG A 147 -9.53 -11.59 -5.45
N VAL A 148 -9.18 -11.13 -6.65
CA VAL A 148 -8.71 -9.76 -6.87
C VAL A 148 -9.90 -8.80 -6.92
N GLU A 149 -9.93 -7.83 -6.01
CA GLU A 149 -10.98 -6.83 -5.91
C GLU A 149 -10.47 -5.46 -6.33
N GLY A 150 -11.09 -4.91 -7.39
CA GLY A 150 -10.90 -3.52 -7.80
C GLY A 150 -11.85 -2.59 -7.05
N GLY A 151 -11.40 -1.38 -6.74
CA GLY A 151 -12.20 -0.36 -6.09
C GLY A 151 -11.75 -0.01 -4.67
N PRO A 152 -11.69 -0.98 -3.72
CA PRO A 152 -11.24 -0.72 -2.35
C PRO A 152 -9.87 -0.04 -2.30
N LEU A 153 -9.70 0.89 -1.36
CA LEU A 153 -8.41 1.51 -1.08
C LEU A 153 -7.46 0.51 -0.41
N TYR A 154 -7.99 -0.30 0.49
CA TYR A 154 -7.31 -1.45 1.03
C TYR A 154 -8.30 -2.56 1.39
N ILE A 155 -7.77 -3.76 1.53
CA ILE A 155 -8.47 -4.96 1.97
C ILE A 155 -7.67 -5.56 3.12
N GLN A 156 -8.37 -5.86 4.22
CA GLN A 156 -7.90 -6.73 5.27
C GLN A 156 -8.53 -8.11 5.06
N ASP A 157 -7.70 -9.14 4.90
CA ASP A 157 -8.09 -10.55 4.93
C ASP A 157 -7.23 -11.26 5.98
N GLU A 158 -7.80 -11.41 7.17
CA GLU A 158 -7.10 -11.89 8.37
C GLU A 158 -5.83 -11.08 8.70
N HIS A 159 -4.67 -11.73 8.63
CA HIS A 159 -3.36 -11.17 8.94
C HIS A 159 -2.65 -10.60 7.70
N ILE A 160 -3.29 -10.63 6.52
CA ILE A 160 -2.74 -10.06 5.29
C ILE A 160 -3.57 -8.86 4.85
N TRP A 161 -2.88 -7.75 4.63
CA TRP A 161 -3.49 -6.47 4.28
C TRP A 161 -2.89 -5.96 2.98
N THR A 162 -3.72 -5.64 2.01
CA THR A 162 -3.26 -5.14 0.72
C THR A 162 -3.90 -3.81 0.43
N SER A 163 -3.13 -2.80 0.03
CA SER A 163 -3.67 -1.53 -0.47
C SER A 163 -3.50 -1.40 -1.98
N GLY A 164 -4.29 -0.47 -2.51
CA GLY A 164 -4.16 0.02 -3.87
C GLY A 164 -2.90 0.85 -4.11
N GLY A 165 -3.01 1.82 -5.01
CA GLY A 165 -1.90 2.69 -5.38
C GLY A 165 -1.58 3.78 -4.35
N VAL A 166 -0.28 4.03 -4.16
CA VAL A 166 0.29 5.27 -3.63
C VAL A 166 -0.33 5.72 -2.30
N SER A 167 -1.17 6.75 -2.31
CA SER A 167 -1.76 7.32 -1.10
C SER A 167 -2.70 6.38 -0.36
N SER A 168 -3.22 5.33 -1.01
CA SER A 168 -4.00 4.29 -0.32
C SER A 168 -3.21 3.52 0.73
N GLY A 169 -1.87 3.51 0.62
CA GLY A 169 -1.03 2.96 1.69
C GLY A 169 -1.11 3.78 2.98
N PHE A 170 -1.45 5.06 2.90
CA PHE A 170 -1.62 5.90 4.08
C PHE A 170 -2.95 5.64 4.79
N ASP A 171 -4.04 5.44 4.05
CA ASP A 171 -5.32 5.00 4.64
C ASP A 171 -5.17 3.63 5.32
N LEU A 172 -4.46 2.71 4.66
CA LEU A 172 -4.14 1.40 5.24
C LEU A 172 -3.33 1.61 6.53
N THR A 173 -2.31 2.47 6.52
CA THR A 173 -1.46 2.70 7.71
C THR A 173 -2.24 3.31 8.87
N LEU A 174 -3.16 4.25 8.61
CA LEU A 174 -4.08 4.78 9.63
C LEU A 174 -5.01 3.68 10.18
N ALA A 175 -5.48 2.78 9.33
CA ALA A 175 -6.27 1.63 9.77
C ALA A 175 -5.46 0.65 10.64
N LEU A 176 -4.15 0.47 10.37
CA LEU A 176 -3.27 -0.30 11.26
C LEU A 176 -3.14 0.37 12.63
N VAL A 177 -2.98 1.70 12.67
CA VAL A 177 -2.94 2.46 13.93
C VAL A 177 -4.24 2.33 14.69
N GLU A 178 -5.39 2.44 14.01
CA GLU A 178 -6.71 2.26 14.61
C GLU A 178 -6.85 0.86 15.23
N GLU A 179 -6.42 -0.19 14.53
CA GLU A 179 -6.47 -1.56 15.04
C GLU A 179 -5.53 -1.77 16.24
N ASP A 180 -4.36 -1.13 16.23
CA ASP A 180 -3.33 -1.34 17.25
C ASP A 180 -3.54 -0.52 18.54
N TYR A 181 -4.01 0.73 18.40
CA TYR A 181 -4.06 1.72 19.49
C TYR A 181 -5.38 2.51 19.55
N GLY A 182 -6.35 2.15 18.71
CA GLY A 182 -7.71 2.69 18.75
C GLY A 182 -7.94 3.92 17.87
N PHE A 183 -9.21 4.19 17.65
CA PHE A 183 -9.70 5.24 16.75
C PHE A 183 -9.17 6.64 17.08
N SER A 184 -9.06 6.99 18.37
CA SER A 184 -8.66 8.35 18.78
C SER A 184 -7.25 8.69 18.30
N LEU A 185 -6.28 7.78 18.47
CA LEU A 185 -4.91 8.01 18.01
C LEU A 185 -4.84 8.11 16.48
N ALA A 186 -5.52 7.22 15.76
CA ALA A 186 -5.57 7.27 14.30
C ALA A 186 -6.20 8.58 13.79
N ARG A 187 -7.30 9.03 14.42
CA ARG A 187 -7.94 10.31 14.13
C ARG A 187 -6.99 11.48 14.35
N ASP A 188 -6.29 11.52 15.48
CA ASP A 188 -5.42 12.64 15.83
C ASP A 188 -4.23 12.73 14.86
N ILE A 189 -3.65 11.60 14.45
CA ILE A 189 -2.62 11.56 13.39
C ILE A 189 -3.19 12.07 12.06
N ALA A 190 -4.38 11.61 11.65
CA ALA A 190 -5.01 12.06 10.42
C ALA A 190 -5.27 13.57 10.44
N GLN A 191 -5.66 14.13 11.59
CA GLN A 191 -5.84 15.57 11.78
C GLN A 191 -4.51 16.34 11.65
N ASP A 192 -3.45 15.88 12.32
CA ASP A 192 -2.12 16.49 12.24
C ASP A 192 -1.56 16.51 10.81
N PHE A 193 -1.85 15.46 10.04
CA PHE A 193 -1.37 15.33 8.66
C PHE A 193 -2.34 15.93 7.63
N VAL A 194 -3.46 16.49 8.08
CA VAL A 194 -4.53 17.04 7.22
C VAL A 194 -5.02 16.00 6.20
N MET A 195 -5.14 14.75 6.66
CA MET A 195 -5.59 13.61 5.89
C MET A 195 -7.03 13.25 6.23
N TYR A 196 -7.73 12.64 5.27
CA TYR A 196 -8.96 11.92 5.60
C TYR A 196 -8.63 10.69 6.44
N LEU A 197 -9.22 10.59 7.64
CA LEU A 197 -9.10 9.39 8.46
C LEU A 197 -9.67 8.16 7.72
N ARG A 198 -10.79 8.36 7.02
CA ARG A 198 -11.37 7.39 6.10
C ARG A 198 -11.83 8.13 4.86
N ARG A 199 -11.20 7.84 3.72
CA ARG A 199 -11.71 8.31 2.44
C ARG A 199 -13.08 7.65 2.15
N PRO A 200 -14.04 8.36 1.55
CA PRO A 200 -15.38 7.82 1.31
C PRO A 200 -15.32 6.53 0.50
N GLY A 201 -16.03 5.47 0.93
CA GLY A 201 -15.98 4.14 0.30
C GLY A 201 -16.47 4.08 -1.16
N GLY A 202 -17.11 5.14 -1.67
CA GLY A 202 -17.45 5.29 -3.09
C GLY A 202 -16.30 5.85 -3.95
N GLN A 203 -15.17 6.21 -3.35
CA GLN A 203 -14.01 6.73 -4.06
C GLN A 203 -13.17 5.57 -4.57
N LEU A 204 -13.37 5.22 -5.85
CA LEU A 204 -12.50 4.30 -6.58
C LEU A 204 -11.03 4.78 -6.51
N GLN A 205 -10.07 3.84 -6.46
CA GLN A 205 -8.64 4.16 -6.56
C GLN A 205 -8.32 5.10 -7.74
N PHE A 206 -9.11 5.02 -8.80
CA PHE A 206 -9.19 6.00 -9.88
C PHE A 206 -10.56 5.88 -10.55
N SER A 207 -11.25 7.00 -10.81
CA SER A 207 -12.41 7.01 -11.71
C SER A 207 -11.88 6.97 -13.16
N ARG A 208 -11.59 5.79 -13.69
CA ARG A 208 -11.65 5.69 -15.16
C ARG A 208 -13.12 5.88 -15.48
N TYR A 209 -13.48 7.05 -16.03
CA TYR A 209 -14.64 7.09 -16.90
C TYR A 209 -14.39 6.00 -17.93
N ASN A 210 -15.04 4.85 -17.76
CA ASN A 210 -15.09 3.82 -18.78
C ASN A 210 -15.96 4.42 -19.88
N LEU A 211 -15.35 5.19 -20.77
CA LEU A 211 -15.97 5.81 -21.95
C LEU A 211 -16.62 4.78 -22.88
N GLN A 212 -16.49 3.48 -22.59
CA GLN A 212 -16.98 2.40 -23.44
C GLN A 212 -18.07 1.51 -22.84
N GLN A 213 -18.50 1.64 -21.57
CA GLN A 213 -19.55 0.75 -21.04
C GLN A 213 -20.44 1.34 -19.94
N THR A 214 -21.27 2.32 -20.27
CA THR A 214 -22.56 2.49 -19.57
C THR A 214 -23.69 2.13 -20.52
N ALA A 215 -24.12 0.86 -20.47
CA ALA A 215 -25.30 0.36 -21.18
C ALA A 215 -26.63 0.82 -20.55
N THR A 216 -26.66 2.02 -19.97
CA THR A 216 -27.85 2.59 -19.33
C THR A 216 -28.22 3.88 -20.05
N GLN A 217 -29.37 3.89 -20.70
CA GLN A 217 -29.92 5.09 -21.35
C GLN A 217 -30.37 6.11 -20.31
N GLY A 218 -30.14 7.39 -20.57
CA GLY A 218 -30.59 8.48 -19.71
C GLY A 218 -29.93 9.83 -20.04
N PRO A 219 -30.56 10.95 -19.67
CA PRO A 219 -30.19 12.29 -20.15
C PRO A 219 -28.75 12.72 -19.79
N ILE A 220 -28.20 12.22 -18.68
CA ILE A 220 -26.79 12.47 -18.30
C ILE A 220 -25.82 11.69 -19.20
N ASN A 221 -26.16 10.45 -19.58
CA ASN A 221 -25.30 9.64 -20.45
C ASN A 221 -25.33 10.13 -21.89
N ASP A 222 -26.49 10.60 -22.36
CA ASP A 222 -26.63 11.22 -23.69
C ASP A 222 -25.79 12.51 -23.77
N LEU A 223 -25.78 13.30 -22.70
CA LEU A 223 -24.92 14.49 -22.59
C LEU A 223 -23.43 14.12 -22.57
N LEU A 224 -23.04 13.09 -21.81
CA LEU A 224 -21.65 12.63 -21.74
C LEU A 224 -21.16 12.11 -23.10
N ALA A 225 -22.00 11.37 -23.84
CA ALA A 225 -21.70 10.94 -25.21
C ALA A 225 -21.55 12.14 -26.15
N TRP A 226 -22.50 13.08 -26.11
CA TRP A 226 -22.46 14.29 -26.93
C TRP A 226 -21.21 15.14 -26.65
N LEU A 227 -20.81 15.30 -25.38
CA LEU A 227 -19.62 16.06 -24.99
C LEU A 227 -18.32 15.49 -25.59
N LEU A 228 -18.21 14.17 -25.67
CA LEU A 228 -17.03 13.50 -26.25
C LEU A 228 -16.95 13.68 -27.78
N GLU A 229 -18.10 13.77 -28.44
CA GLU A 229 -18.19 14.02 -29.87
C GLU A 229 -18.05 15.52 -30.23
N ASN A 230 -18.26 16.41 -29.25
CA ASN A 230 -18.31 17.87 -29.45
C ASN A 230 -17.25 18.61 -28.60
N LEU A 231 -16.08 17.98 -28.38
CA LEU A 231 -15.00 18.53 -27.53
C LEU A 231 -14.46 19.90 -27.97
N THR A 232 -14.64 20.29 -29.23
CA THR A 232 -14.20 21.58 -29.77
C THR A 232 -15.31 22.62 -29.85
N ALA A 233 -16.53 22.28 -29.42
CA ALA A 233 -17.65 23.23 -29.39
C ALA A 233 -17.53 24.20 -28.21
N ASP A 234 -18.31 25.27 -28.24
CA ASP A 234 -18.52 26.11 -27.07
C ASP A 234 -19.44 25.36 -26.10
N LEU A 235 -18.90 25.01 -24.93
CA LEU A 235 -19.56 24.22 -23.89
C LEU A 235 -20.01 25.07 -22.69
N SER A 236 -20.00 26.40 -22.84
CA SER A 236 -20.50 27.32 -21.81
C SER A 236 -22.02 27.25 -21.66
N VAL A 237 -22.50 27.49 -20.44
CA VAL A 237 -23.93 27.51 -20.06
C VAL A 237 -24.32 28.90 -19.59
#